data_AF-A0A6P5SLT0-F1
#
_entry.id   AF-A0A6P5SLT0-F1
#
_cell.length_a   1.000
_cell.length_b   1.000
_cell.length_c   1.000
_cell.angle_alpha   90.00
_cell.angle_beta   90.00
_cell.angle_gamma   90.00
#
_symmetry.space_group_name_H-M   'P 1'
#
loop_
_entity.id
_entity.type
_entity.pdbx_description
1 polymer ?
#
loop_
_entity_poly.entity_id
_entity_poly.type
_entity_poly.pdbx_seq_one_letter_code
_entity_poly.pdbx_strand_id
1 'polypeptide(L)'
;MSLTGVKMSEDVWLTCLTHALSTETEEIMGLLLGDIENSVNGGVTALIWGASPQTRSDRRKDRVETNPEQLAAASAQAERMTTSTGRTTRVIGWYHSHPHITVLPSHVGECYVITPAFCHYHVHSSIS
;
A
#
# COMPACT_ATOMS: atom_id res chain seq x y z
N MET A 1 -9.94 -8.32 -13.44
CA MET A 1 -9.34 -9.64 -13.18
C MET A 1 -8.87 -9.64 -11.73
N SER A 2 -9.07 -10.72 -10.98
CA SER A 2 -8.66 -10.80 -9.57
C SER A 2 -7.15 -11.00 -9.46
N LEU A 3 -6.53 -10.36 -8.47
CA LEU A 3 -5.12 -10.57 -8.14
C LEU A 3 -4.91 -12.02 -7.68
N THR A 4 -3.94 -12.69 -8.26
CA THR A 4 -3.58 -14.07 -7.91
C THR A 4 -2.52 -14.11 -6.81
N GLY A 5 -1.74 -13.04 -6.67
CA GLY A 5 -0.76 -12.90 -5.59
C GLY A 5 -0.18 -11.50 -5.48
N VAL A 6 0.43 -11.23 -4.33
CA VAL A 6 1.15 -10.00 -4.04
C VAL A 6 2.55 -10.37 -3.59
N LYS A 7 3.57 -9.76 -4.21
CA LYS A 7 4.98 -9.90 -3.88
C LYS A 7 5.51 -8.55 -3.47
N MET A 8 6.11 -8.48 -2.29
CA MET A 8 6.63 -7.24 -1.73
C MET A 8 8.11 -7.39 -1.41
N SER A 9 8.88 -6.34 -1.69
CA SER A 9 10.31 -6.28 -1.40
C SER A 9 10.55 -6.09 0.11
N GLU A 10 11.66 -6.61 0.63
CA GLU A 10 12.00 -6.53 2.06
C GLU A 10 12.11 -5.08 2.56
N ASP A 11 12.61 -4.16 1.73
CA ASP A 11 12.71 -2.74 2.08
C ASP A 11 11.33 -2.09 2.27
N VAL A 12 10.35 -2.46 1.44
CA VAL A 12 8.97 -1.99 1.54
C VAL A 12 8.35 -2.54 2.83
N TRP A 13 8.57 -3.82 3.08
CA TRP A 13 8.13 -4.48 4.31
C TRP A 13 8.65 -3.76 5.56
N LEU A 14 9.96 -3.52 5.61
CA LEU A 14 10.59 -2.83 6.73
C LEU A 14 10.07 -1.39 6.88
N THR A 15 9.84 -0.70 5.77
CA THR A 15 9.26 0.67 5.78
C THR A 15 7.86 0.67 6.35
N CYS A 16 6.98 -0.23 5.89
CA CYS A 16 5.62 -0.36 6.39
C CYS A 16 5.60 -0.72 7.89
N LEU A 17 6.45 -1.67 8.31
CA LEU A 17 6.55 -2.05 9.72
C LEU A 17 7.07 -0.91 10.59
N THR A 18 8.13 -0.22 10.16
CA THR A 18 8.71 0.91 10.91
C THR A 18 7.70 2.04 11.05
N HIS A 19 6.93 2.32 9.99
CA HIS A 19 5.87 3.32 10.02
C HIS A 19 4.72 2.87 10.92
N ALA A 20 4.33 1.59 10.89
CA ALA A 20 3.28 1.08 11.76
C ALA A 20 3.66 1.17 13.25
N LEU A 21 4.94 1.00 13.57
CA LEU A 21 5.48 1.09 14.92
C LEU A 21 5.88 2.52 15.33
N SER A 22 5.78 3.52 14.44
CA SER A 22 6.18 4.89 14.79
C SER A 22 5.21 5.57 15.74
N THR A 23 3.98 5.05 15.87
CA THR A 23 2.96 5.56 16.78
C THR A 23 2.04 4.43 17.22
N GLU A 24 1.77 4.38 18.53
CA GLU A 24 0.79 3.47 19.13
C GLU A 24 -0.56 4.17 19.36
N THR A 25 -0.61 5.50 19.23
CA THR A 25 -1.79 6.29 19.60
C THR A 25 -2.72 6.59 18.44
N GLU A 26 -2.23 6.46 17.19
CA GLU A 26 -2.95 6.87 15.99
C GLU A 26 -2.76 5.85 14.86
N GLU A 27 -3.78 5.69 14.02
CA GLU A 27 -3.66 4.92 12.79
C GLU A 27 -2.79 5.67 11.78
N ILE A 28 -1.81 4.96 11.22
CA ILE A 28 -0.98 5.47 10.12
C ILE A 28 -1.53 5.00 8.78
N MET A 29 -1.16 5.68 7.71
CA MET A 29 -1.49 5.24 6.35
C MET A 29 -0.35 5.51 5.38
N GLY A 30 -0.26 4.72 4.33
CA GLY A 30 0.70 4.93 3.26
C GLY A 30 0.24 4.37 1.93
N LEU A 31 0.91 4.79 0.86
CA LEU A 31 0.68 4.31 -0.50
C LEU A 31 1.77 3.32 -0.90
N LEU A 32 1.39 2.31 -1.68
CA LEU A 32 2.28 1.27 -2.19
C LEU A 32 2.57 1.53 -3.66
N LEU A 33 3.85 1.53 -4.00
CA LEU A 33 4.37 1.79 -5.32
C LEU A 33 4.93 0.51 -5.92
N GLY A 34 4.58 0.25 -7.17
CA GLY A 34 4.98 -0.97 -7.84
C GLY A 34 4.34 -1.10 -9.21
N ASP A 35 4.24 -2.33 -9.69
CA ASP A 35 3.57 -2.64 -10.95
C ASP A 35 2.84 -3.97 -10.88
N ILE A 36 1.98 -4.22 -11.87
CA ILE A 36 1.22 -5.45 -12.00
C ILE A 36 1.80 -6.25 -13.17
N GLU A 37 2.33 -7.42 -12.88
CA GLU A 37 2.79 -8.37 -13.89
C GLU A 37 1.73 -9.44 -14.16
N ASN A 38 1.41 -9.60 -15.44
CA ASN A 38 0.56 -10.68 -15.92
C ASN A 38 1.44 -11.86 -16.32
N SER A 39 1.32 -12.97 -15.60
CA SER A 39 1.98 -14.22 -15.94
C SER A 39 1.34 -14.86 -17.18
N VAL A 40 2.17 -15.54 -17.97
CA VAL A 40 1.76 -16.30 -19.16
C VAL A 40 0.69 -17.35 -18.83
N ASN A 41 0.66 -17.82 -17.57
CA ASN A 41 -0.31 -18.79 -17.06
C ASN A 41 -1.67 -18.16 -16.65
N GLY A 42 -1.91 -16.87 -16.94
CA GLY A 42 -3.13 -16.16 -16.59
C GLY A 42 -3.20 -15.64 -15.15
N GLY A 43 -2.09 -15.73 -14.40
CA GLY A 43 -2.01 -15.19 -13.04
C GLY A 43 -1.62 -13.71 -13.03
N VAL A 44 -2.33 -12.89 -12.26
CA VAL A 44 -2.03 -11.46 -12.07
C VAL A 44 -1.28 -11.30 -10.75
N THR A 45 -0.02 -10.85 -10.79
CA THR A 45 0.80 -10.65 -9.59
C THR A 45 1.13 -9.17 -9.42
N ALA A 46 0.80 -8.60 -8.26
CA ALA A 46 1.26 -7.27 -7.88
C ALA A 46 2.67 -7.35 -7.31
N LEU A 47 3.59 -6.58 -7.87
CA LEU A 47 4.95 -6.43 -7.40
C LEU A 47 5.09 -5.07 -6.74
N ILE A 48 5.44 -5.05 -5.46
CA ILE A 48 5.61 -3.83 -4.68
C ILE A 48 7.09 -3.68 -4.32
N TRP A 49 7.68 -2.57 -4.74
CA TRP A 49 9.09 -2.24 -4.48
C TRP A 49 9.29 -0.81 -3.94
N GLY A 50 8.20 -0.04 -3.76
CA GLY A 50 8.25 1.23 -3.05
C GLY A 50 7.08 1.39 -2.09
N ALA A 51 7.32 2.14 -1.02
CA ALA A 51 6.29 2.64 -0.12
C ALA A 51 6.41 4.16 -0.01
N SER A 52 5.27 4.83 0.13
CA SER A 52 5.17 6.25 0.39
C SER A 52 4.32 6.46 1.63
N PRO A 53 4.94 6.49 2.83
CA PRO A 53 4.28 6.87 4.08
C PRO A 53 3.56 8.22 3.91
N GLN A 54 2.27 8.28 4.24
CA GLN A 54 1.51 9.52 4.16
C GLN A 54 1.32 10.09 5.57
N THR A 55 1.68 11.36 5.75
CA THR A 55 1.35 12.09 6.98
C THR A 55 -0.12 12.48 6.95
N ARG A 56 -0.89 12.01 7.93
CA ARG A 56 -2.32 12.31 8.05
C ARG A 56 -2.55 13.80 8.34
N SER A 57 -3.39 14.48 7.57
CA SER A 57 -3.77 15.88 7.80
C SER A 57 -5.08 16.04 8.58
N ASP A 58 -6.00 15.08 8.53
CA ASP A 58 -7.31 15.16 9.22
C ASP A 58 -7.43 14.14 10.37
N ARG A 59 -7.93 14.59 11.52
CA ARG A 59 -8.00 13.87 12.80
C ARG A 59 -9.36 13.18 13.05
N ARG A 60 -10.20 12.99 12.03
CA ARG A 60 -11.53 12.36 12.18
C ARG A 60 -11.47 10.84 12.07
N LYS A 61 -12.11 10.14 13.00
CA LYS A 61 -11.91 8.70 13.27
C LYS A 61 -12.35 7.73 12.16
N ASP A 62 -13.19 8.14 11.21
CA ASP A 62 -13.93 7.18 10.37
C ASP A 62 -13.80 7.37 8.85
N ARG A 63 -12.83 8.15 8.35
CA ARG A 63 -12.63 8.31 6.90
C ARG A 63 -11.18 8.60 6.54
N VAL A 64 -10.51 7.60 5.98
CA VAL A 64 -9.20 7.77 5.38
C VAL A 64 -9.40 8.18 3.92
N GLU A 65 -9.60 9.48 3.67
CA GLU A 65 -9.57 10.02 2.32
C GLU A 65 -8.14 10.38 1.96
N THR A 66 -7.59 9.74 0.92
CA THR A 66 -6.38 10.22 0.27
C THR A 66 -6.65 11.59 -0.32
N ASN A 67 -6.04 12.66 0.24
CA ASN A 67 -6.10 13.99 -0.35
C ASN A 67 -5.58 13.90 -1.81
N PRO A 68 -6.25 14.49 -2.82
CA PRO A 68 -5.75 14.56 -4.19
C PRO A 68 -4.28 15.00 -4.30
N GLU A 69 -3.82 15.88 -3.40
CA GLU A 69 -2.42 16.32 -3.34
C GLU A 69 -1.46 15.21 -2.91
N GLN A 70 -1.87 14.37 -1.95
CA GLN A 70 -1.07 13.22 -1.50
C GLN A 70 -0.98 12.15 -2.59
N LEU A 71 -2.08 11.90 -3.31
CA LEU A 71 -2.07 11.00 -4.44
C LEU A 71 -1.19 11.56 -5.57
N ALA A 72 -1.27 12.86 -5.86
CA ALA A 72 -0.41 13.51 -6.85
C ALA A 72 1.07 13.45 -6.45
N ALA A 73 1.40 13.67 -5.18
CA ALA A 73 2.77 13.56 -4.67
C ALA A 73 3.32 12.13 -4.78
N ALA A 74 2.51 11.13 -4.47
CA ALA A 74 2.86 9.72 -4.63
C ALA A 74 3.01 9.32 -6.10
N SER A 75 2.15 9.81 -6.99
CA SER A 75 2.29 9.62 -8.43
C SER A 75 3.58 10.26 -8.96
N ALA A 76 3.91 11.49 -8.54
CA ALA A 76 5.17 12.12 -8.90
C ALA A 76 6.39 11.36 -8.35
N GLN A 77 6.28 10.73 -7.17
CA GLN A 77 7.32 9.85 -6.64
C GLN A 77 7.47 8.58 -7.50
N ALA A 78 6.36 7.97 -7.93
CA ALA A 78 6.37 6.82 -8.83
C ALA A 78 6.97 7.13 -10.21
N GLU A 79 6.69 8.31 -10.77
CA GLU A 79 7.31 8.78 -12.02
C GLU A 79 8.83 8.92 -11.87
N ARG A 80 9.32 9.56 -10.80
CA ARG A 80 10.76 9.65 -10.51
C ARG A 80 11.41 8.28 -10.36
N MET A 81 10.73 7.35 -9.69
CA MET A 81 11.19 5.97 -9.54
C MET A 81 11.26 5.25 -10.89
N THR A 82 10.28 5.51 -11.77
CA THR A 82 10.26 4.97 -13.13
C THR A 82 11.46 5.45 -13.94
N THR A 83 11.75 6.75 -13.91
CA THR A 83 12.89 7.31 -14.63
C THR A 83 14.24 6.81 -14.10
N SER A 84 14.37 6.66 -12.77
CA SER A 84 15.64 6.25 -12.14
C SER A 84 15.93 4.76 -12.25
N THR A 85 14.91 3.90 -12.14
CA THR A 85 15.07 2.44 -12.19
C THR A 85 14.89 1.87 -13.59
N GLY A 86 14.32 2.63 -14.53
CA GLY A 86 13.92 2.16 -15.86
C GLY A 86 12.75 1.18 -15.84
N ARG A 87 12.06 1.02 -14.69
CA ARG A 87 10.91 0.13 -14.52
C ARG A 87 9.65 0.93 -14.25
N THR A 88 8.59 0.67 -15.03
CA THR A 88 7.28 1.30 -14.83
C THR A 88 6.84 1.12 -13.39
N THR A 89 6.72 2.23 -12.67
CA THR A 89 6.25 2.26 -11.29
C THR A 89 5.00 3.11 -11.23
N ARG A 90 3.95 2.59 -10.59
CA ARG A 90 2.68 3.28 -10.37
C ARG A 90 2.19 3.06 -8.94
N VAL A 91 1.23 3.86 -8.49
CA VAL A 91 0.53 3.60 -7.22
C VAL A 91 -0.38 2.40 -7.45
N ILE A 92 -0.13 1.27 -6.80
CA ILE A 92 -0.92 0.03 -6.98
C ILE A 92 -1.77 -0.31 -5.76
N GLY A 93 -1.58 0.39 -4.65
CA GLY A 93 -2.31 0.12 -3.43
C GLY A 93 -2.04 1.09 -2.30
N TRP A 94 -2.60 0.78 -1.14
CA TRP A 94 -2.42 1.52 0.09
C TRP A 94 -2.35 0.57 1.29
N TYR A 95 -1.75 1.05 2.37
CA TYR A 95 -1.70 0.34 3.64
C TYR A 95 -2.10 1.27 4.79
N HIS A 96 -2.59 0.69 5.88
CA HIS A 96 -2.84 1.43 7.11
C HIS A 96 -2.62 0.54 8.33
N SER A 97 -2.32 1.15 9.48
CA SER A 97 -2.18 0.41 10.74
C SER A 97 -3.41 0.48 11.63
N HIS A 98 -3.59 -0.54 12.47
CA HIS A 98 -4.53 -0.52 13.59
C HIS A 98 -3.79 -0.75 14.91
N PRO A 99 -3.42 0.30 15.64
CA PRO A 99 -2.83 0.12 16.96
C PRO A 99 -3.86 -0.49 17.91
N HIS A 100 -3.41 -1.46 18.73
CA HIS A 100 -4.19 -2.11 19.79
C HIS A 100 -5.49 -2.84 19.37
N ILE A 101 -5.70 -3.13 18.08
CA ILE A 101 -6.80 -3.99 17.59
C ILE A 101 -6.20 -5.25 16.97
N THR A 102 -6.65 -6.43 17.42
CA THR A 102 -6.32 -7.70 16.76
C THR A 102 -6.97 -7.75 15.38
N VAL A 103 -6.16 -7.94 14.34
CA VAL A 103 -6.57 -8.05 12.93
C VAL A 103 -7.47 -9.26 12.71
N LEU A 104 -8.78 -9.10 12.91
CA LEU A 104 -9.78 -9.97 12.31
C LEU A 104 -10.21 -9.32 10.99
N PRO A 105 -10.28 -10.07 9.88
CA PRO A 105 -10.66 -9.52 8.60
C PRO A 105 -12.07 -8.93 8.70
N SER A 106 -12.17 -7.60 8.63
CA SER A 106 -13.46 -6.92 8.55
C SER A 106 -14.09 -7.18 7.18
N HIS A 107 -15.42 -7.23 7.16
CA HIS A 107 -16.26 -7.68 6.04
C HIS A 107 -16.23 -6.77 4.78
N VAL A 108 -15.20 -5.92 4.63
CA VAL A 108 -15.11 -4.89 3.60
C VAL A 108 -13.78 -5.03 2.84
N GLY A 109 -13.87 -5.59 1.63
CA GLY A 109 -12.84 -5.51 0.59
C GLY A 109 -11.70 -6.52 0.73
N GLU A 110 -11.21 -6.99 -0.41
CA GLU A 110 -10.15 -8.00 -0.61
C GLU A 110 -8.82 -7.62 0.09
N CYS A 111 -8.75 -7.82 1.41
CA CYS A 111 -7.58 -7.54 2.24
C CYS A 111 -6.61 -8.73 2.19
N TYR A 112 -5.41 -8.53 1.67
CA TYR A 112 -4.30 -9.46 1.88
C TYR A 112 -3.56 -9.07 3.16
N VAL A 113 -3.67 -9.90 4.20
CA VAL A 113 -2.95 -9.71 5.47
C VAL A 113 -1.55 -10.30 5.32
N ILE A 114 -0.52 -9.45 5.32
CA ILE A 114 0.88 -9.87 5.46
C ILE A 114 1.33 -9.46 6.86
N THR A 115 1.52 -10.46 7.73
CA THR A 115 1.76 -10.37 9.19
C THR A 115 3.20 -9.92 9.55
N PRO A 116 3.40 -9.16 10.67
CA PRO A 116 2.58 -9.28 11.88
C PRO A 116 1.57 -8.14 12.10
N ALA A 117 0.35 -8.58 12.39
CA ALA A 117 -0.62 -8.08 13.37
C ALA A 117 -1.07 -6.61 13.39
N PHE A 118 -0.55 -5.71 12.56
CA PHE A 118 -0.88 -4.30 12.68
C PHE A 118 -1.16 -3.57 11.39
N CYS A 119 -1.02 -4.19 10.21
CA CYS A 119 -1.12 -3.48 8.93
C CYS A 119 -2.06 -4.18 7.94
N HIS A 120 -3.04 -3.45 7.41
CA HIS A 120 -3.86 -3.87 6.28
C HIS A 120 -3.26 -3.37 4.98
N TYR A 121 -3.30 -4.19 3.93
CA TYR A 121 -2.86 -3.83 2.58
C TYR A 121 -4.02 -3.98 1.60
N HIS A 122 -4.24 -2.95 0.79
CA HIS A 122 -5.24 -2.92 -0.26
C HIS A 122 -4.56 -2.66 -1.59
N VAL A 123 -4.65 -3.61 -2.52
CA VAL A 123 -4.10 -3.47 -3.87
C VAL A 123 -5.26 -3.34 -4.84
N HIS A 124 -5.29 -2.28 -5.64
CA HIS A 124 -6.32 -2.09 -6.66
C HIS A 124 -5.92 -2.82 -7.94
N SER A 125 -6.75 -3.78 -8.37
CA SER A 125 -6.59 -4.50 -9.64
C SER A 125 -7.04 -3.67 -10.87
N SER A 126 -7.49 -2.42 -10.64
CA SER A 126 -8.13 -1.58 -11.65
C SER A 126 -7.63 -0.14 -11.54
N ILE A 127 -6.50 0.17 -12.19
CA ILE A 127 -6.21 1.54 -12.63
C ILE A 127 -6.14 1.44 -14.16
N SER A 128 -7.33 1.58 -14.76
CA SER A 128 -7.51 1.88 -16.19
C SER A 128 -7.64 3.38 -16.34
#